data_AF-A0AAW6R0S1-F1
#
_entry.id   AF-A0AAW6R0S1-F1
#
_cell.length_a   1.000
_cell.length_b   1.000
_cell.length_c   1.000
_cell.angle_alpha   90.00
_cell.angle_beta   90.00
_cell.angle_gamma   90.00
#
_symmetry.space_group_name_H-M   'P 1'
#
loop_
_entity.id
_entity.type
_entity.pdbx_description
1 polymer ?
#
loop_
_entity_poly.entity_id
_entity_poly.type
_entity_poly.pdbx_seq_one_letter_code
_entity_poly.pdbx_strand_id
1 'polypeptide(L)'
;MSRFDLETLPRCGAQTRSGHPCQRYGNKANGRCKLHGGRSTGAKTTEGKLAVRVNALVNIFIWHFNKRYDLPIKPSDWENAITAYLQLCELSKERNQSASDAVTEIVGRYRVELEATKYCIAEYDGIEALVLIQSALDHYYKDMASEHLKFHLYAPVYPAPYFDNLQGSKAELSHEMQLLVNVGNKVSKSHLRNYISPEQKRLKEYLKLKQQR
;
A
#
# COMPACT_ATOMS: atom_id res chain seq x y z
N MET A 1 -29.51 -36.06 -6.83
CA MET A 1 -28.12 -35.93 -6.36
C MET A 1 -27.72 -34.47 -6.47
N SER A 2 -27.30 -33.83 -5.37
CA SER A 2 -26.78 -32.46 -5.46
C SER A 2 -25.54 -32.49 -6.35
N ARG A 3 -25.49 -31.61 -7.34
CA ARG A 3 -24.40 -31.50 -8.33
C ARG A 3 -23.01 -31.23 -7.69
N PHE A 4 -22.96 -31.04 -6.37
CA PHE A 4 -21.76 -30.75 -5.59
C PHE A 4 -21.79 -31.55 -4.29
N ASP A 5 -20.65 -32.16 -3.96
CA ASP A 5 -20.36 -32.76 -2.66
C ASP A 5 -19.92 -31.65 -1.68
N LEU A 6 -20.79 -31.35 -0.72
CA LEU A 6 -20.60 -30.30 0.27
C LEU A 6 -19.67 -30.72 1.41
N GLU A 7 -19.45 -32.02 1.62
CA GLU A 7 -18.60 -32.52 2.71
C GLU A 7 -17.11 -32.27 2.42
N THR A 8 -16.76 -32.13 1.14
CA THR A 8 -15.39 -31.79 0.72
C THR A 8 -15.02 -30.30 0.87
N LEU A 9 -15.97 -29.45 1.28
CA LEU A 9 -15.73 -28.01 1.35
C LEU A 9 -15.22 -27.59 2.75
N PRO A 10 -14.16 -26.76 2.82
CA PRO A 10 -13.67 -26.28 4.11
C PRO A 10 -14.72 -25.38 4.79
N ARG A 11 -14.72 -25.32 6.13
CA ARG A 11 -15.49 -24.30 6.86
C ARG A 11 -14.92 -22.90 6.58
N CYS A 12 -15.79 -21.90 6.57
CA CYS A 12 -15.38 -20.52 6.36
C CYS A 12 -14.48 -20.04 7.51
N GLY A 13 -13.21 -19.76 7.24
CA GLY A 13 -12.23 -19.32 8.25
C GLY A 13 -12.38 -17.88 8.76
N ALA A 14 -13.57 -17.27 8.67
CA ALA A 14 -13.83 -15.91 9.14
C ALA A 14 -14.58 -15.93 10.48
N GLN A 15 -14.50 -14.85 11.25
CA GLN A 15 -15.31 -14.67 12.47
C GLN A 15 -16.59 -13.89 12.16
N THR A 16 -17.69 -14.26 12.83
CA THR A 16 -18.95 -13.51 12.80
C THR A 16 -18.81 -12.20 13.60
N ARG A 17 -19.78 -11.30 13.47
CA ARG A 17 -19.85 -10.07 14.29
C ARG A 17 -19.90 -10.36 15.80
N SER A 18 -20.43 -11.52 16.19
CA SER A 18 -20.44 -12.00 17.58
C SER A 18 -19.12 -12.61 18.05
N GLY A 19 -18.09 -12.69 17.20
CA GLY A 19 -16.75 -13.18 17.54
C GLY A 19 -16.57 -14.70 17.42
N HIS A 20 -17.59 -15.46 17.01
CA HIS A 20 -17.49 -16.90 16.82
C HIS A 20 -17.03 -17.25 15.39
N PRO A 21 -16.36 -18.41 15.18
CA PRO A 21 -16.03 -18.88 13.84
C PRO A 21 -17.28 -19.05 12.96
N CYS A 22 -17.16 -18.69 11.68
CA CYS A 22 -18.26 -18.82 10.74
C CYS A 22 -18.53 -20.30 10.43
N GLN A 23 -19.76 -20.73 10.70
CA GLN A 23 -20.17 -22.12 10.49
C GLN A 23 -20.51 -22.45 9.03
N ARG A 24 -20.63 -21.45 8.14
CA ARG A 24 -20.95 -21.70 6.72
C ARG A 24 -19.79 -22.37 6.00
N TYR A 25 -20.08 -23.20 5.01
CA TYR A 25 -19.05 -23.72 4.10
C TYR A 25 -18.42 -22.60 3.28
N GLY A 26 -17.10 -22.66 3.15
CA GLY A 26 -16.30 -21.83 2.26
C GLY A 26 -16.29 -22.40 0.84
N ASN A 27 -15.66 -21.68 -0.08
CA ASN A 27 -15.35 -22.20 -1.41
C ASN A 27 -13.94 -22.85 -1.43
N LYS A 28 -13.61 -23.54 -2.53
CA LYS A 28 -12.26 -24.13 -2.72
C LYS A 28 -11.18 -23.10 -3.10
N ALA A 29 -11.55 -21.91 -3.57
CA ALA A 29 -10.62 -20.92 -4.09
C ALA A 29 -9.91 -20.10 -3.00
N ASN A 30 -10.67 -19.61 -2.02
CA ASN A 30 -10.18 -18.77 -0.92
C ASN A 30 -10.66 -19.22 0.46
N GLY A 31 -11.42 -20.33 0.56
CA GLY A 31 -11.87 -20.88 1.82
C GLY A 31 -12.93 -20.05 2.55
N ARG A 32 -13.48 -18.99 1.94
CA ARG A 32 -14.50 -18.12 2.56
C ARG A 32 -15.88 -18.33 1.96
N CYS A 33 -16.93 -18.11 2.76
CA CYS A 33 -18.31 -18.23 2.31
C CYS A 33 -18.76 -16.96 1.56
N LYS A 34 -19.89 -17.03 0.84
CA LYS A 34 -20.42 -15.90 0.06
C LYS A 34 -20.61 -14.60 0.87
N LEU A 35 -20.87 -14.70 2.18
CA LEU A 35 -21.07 -13.55 3.07
C LEU A 35 -19.76 -12.97 3.63
N HIS A 36 -18.65 -13.70 3.57
CA HIS A 36 -17.35 -13.29 4.11
C HIS A 36 -16.30 -13.15 2.99
N GLY A 37 -16.72 -12.77 1.78
CA GLY A 37 -15.81 -12.54 0.65
C GLY A 37 -15.51 -13.77 -0.19
N GLY A 38 -16.25 -14.87 -0.04
CA GLY A 38 -16.15 -16.05 -0.91
C GLY A 38 -16.53 -15.79 -2.37
N ARG A 39 -17.21 -14.66 -2.67
CA ARG A 39 -17.44 -14.21 -4.05
C ARG A 39 -16.46 -13.13 -4.49
N SER A 40 -15.60 -12.65 -3.59
CA SER A 40 -14.60 -11.65 -3.93
C SER A 40 -13.48 -12.33 -4.71
N THR A 41 -13.14 -11.76 -5.86
CA THR A 41 -12.00 -12.19 -6.67
C THR A 41 -10.69 -11.54 -6.23
N GLY A 42 -10.73 -10.73 -5.17
CA GLY A 42 -9.61 -9.87 -4.77
C GLY A 42 -9.40 -8.71 -5.76
N ALA A 43 -8.45 -7.84 -5.42
CA ALA A 43 -8.06 -6.78 -6.32
C ALA A 43 -7.19 -7.32 -7.47
N LYS A 44 -7.59 -7.03 -8.71
CA LYS A 44 -6.89 -7.48 -9.91
C LYS A 44 -5.90 -6.43 -10.45
N THR A 45 -6.29 -5.16 -10.40
CA THR A 45 -5.47 -4.03 -10.87
C THR A 45 -4.38 -3.70 -9.86
N THR A 46 -3.33 -3.02 -10.34
CA THR A 46 -2.26 -2.48 -9.48
C THR A 46 -2.88 -1.53 -8.46
N GLU A 47 -3.71 -0.57 -8.88
CA GLU A 47 -4.39 0.38 -7.98
C GLU A 47 -5.29 -0.31 -6.97
N GLY A 48 -6.01 -1.36 -7.37
CA GLY A 48 -6.85 -2.11 -6.45
C GLY A 48 -6.01 -2.84 -5.39
N LYS A 49 -4.87 -3.42 -5.79
CA LYS A 49 -3.95 -4.08 -4.85
C LYS A 49 -3.33 -3.07 -3.89
N LEU A 50 -3.01 -1.88 -4.40
CA LEU A 50 -2.55 -0.76 -3.59
C LEU A 50 -3.64 -0.33 -2.62
N ALA A 51 -4.86 -0.03 -3.09
CA ALA A 51 -6.05 0.29 -2.29
C ALA A 51 -6.27 -0.71 -1.14
N VAL A 52 -6.17 -2.01 -1.42
CA VAL A 52 -6.29 -3.07 -0.40
C VAL A 52 -5.15 -3.03 0.61
N ARG A 53 -3.90 -2.78 0.17
CA ARG A 53 -2.76 -2.57 1.07
C ARG A 53 -2.95 -1.33 1.92
N VAL A 54 -3.43 -0.23 1.35
CA VAL A 54 -3.75 1.02 2.07
C VAL A 54 -4.77 0.74 3.15
N ASN A 55 -5.85 0.03 2.83
CA ASN A 55 -6.90 -0.28 3.80
C ASN A 55 -6.39 -1.09 5.00
N ALA A 56 -5.34 -1.91 4.82
CA ALA A 56 -4.67 -2.55 5.95
C ALA A 56 -3.91 -1.54 6.83
N LEU A 57 -3.37 -0.48 6.22
CA LEU A 57 -2.71 0.65 6.90
C LEU A 57 -3.72 1.61 7.52
N VAL A 58 -4.92 1.80 6.94
CA VAL A 58 -6.03 2.63 7.49
C VAL A 58 -6.57 2.08 8.82
N ASN A 59 -6.09 0.91 9.28
CA ASN A 59 -6.13 0.63 10.71
C ASN A 59 -5.36 1.75 11.42
N ILE A 60 -6.09 2.65 12.08
CA ILE A 60 -5.58 3.91 12.62
C ILE A 60 -4.35 3.75 13.52
N PHE A 61 -4.21 2.58 14.15
CA PHE A 61 -3.03 2.18 14.91
C PHE A 61 -1.82 1.96 14.01
N ILE A 62 -2.01 1.18 12.93
CA ILE A 62 -0.97 0.87 11.95
C ILE A 62 -0.55 2.15 11.24
N TRP A 63 -1.46 2.96 10.71
CA TRP A 63 -1.11 4.21 10.03
C TRP A 63 -0.22 5.14 10.87
N HIS A 64 -0.54 5.25 12.16
CA HIS A 64 0.11 6.21 13.05
C HIS A 64 1.48 5.74 13.53
N PHE A 65 1.61 4.48 13.93
CA PHE A 65 2.90 3.92 14.37
C PHE A 65 3.79 3.47 13.20
N ASN A 66 3.22 3.26 12.00
CA ASN A 66 3.94 2.87 10.79
C ASN A 66 4.17 4.01 9.79
N LYS A 67 4.21 5.28 10.24
CA LYS A 67 4.88 6.35 9.45
C LYS A 67 6.32 6.00 9.05
N ARG A 68 6.89 4.97 9.67
CA ARG A 68 8.25 4.43 9.48
C ARG A 68 8.32 3.08 8.74
N TYR A 69 7.20 2.50 8.30
CA TYR A 69 7.31 1.38 7.37
C TYR A 69 7.58 1.95 5.98
N ASP A 70 8.86 2.00 5.63
CA ASP A 70 9.29 1.97 4.24
C ASP A 70 8.63 0.75 3.62
N LEU A 71 7.54 0.95 2.88
CA LEU A 71 7.09 -0.06 1.93
C LEU A 71 8.19 -0.07 0.87
N PRO A 72 9.03 -1.13 0.82
CA PRO A 72 10.17 -1.11 -0.06
C PRO A 72 9.67 -0.95 -1.48
N ILE A 73 10.08 0.14 -2.12
CA ILE A 73 9.86 0.35 -3.54
C ILE A 73 10.55 -0.82 -4.22
N LYS A 74 9.79 -1.60 -5.00
CA LYS A 74 10.40 -2.73 -5.67
C LYS A 74 11.41 -2.20 -6.70
N PRO A 75 12.49 -2.93 -6.97
CA PRO A 75 13.43 -2.56 -8.03
C PRO A 75 12.72 -2.31 -9.37
N SER A 76 11.73 -3.14 -9.72
CA SER A 76 10.92 -2.96 -10.94
C SER A 76 10.11 -1.66 -10.95
N ASP A 77 9.56 -1.27 -9.79
CA ASP A 77 8.73 -0.07 -9.67
C ASP A 77 9.64 1.18 -9.77
N TRP A 78 10.87 1.08 -9.24
CA TRP A 78 11.91 2.11 -9.36
C TRP A 78 12.40 2.26 -10.81
N GLU A 79 12.74 1.16 -11.48
CA GLU A 79 13.18 1.16 -12.88
C GLU A 79 12.12 1.80 -13.80
N ASN A 80 10.86 1.42 -13.61
CA ASN A 80 9.72 2.01 -14.33
C ASN A 80 9.60 3.51 -14.06
N ALA A 81 9.69 3.94 -12.80
CA ALA A 81 9.62 5.35 -12.43
C ALA A 81 10.74 6.18 -13.04
N ILE A 82 11.99 5.72 -12.96
CA ILE A 82 13.15 6.40 -13.54
C ILE A 82 13.03 6.46 -15.06
N THR A 83 12.59 5.38 -15.71
CA THR A 83 12.35 5.36 -17.15
C THR A 83 11.32 6.42 -17.54
N ALA A 84 10.18 6.47 -16.84
CA ALA A 84 9.15 7.47 -17.08
C ALA A 84 9.66 8.89 -16.83
N TYR A 85 10.38 9.11 -15.73
CA TYR A 85 10.96 10.41 -15.38
C TYR A 85 11.91 10.93 -16.47
N LEU A 86 12.85 10.11 -16.94
CA LEU A 86 13.78 10.49 -18.00
C LEU A 86 13.05 10.83 -19.31
N GLN A 87 11.99 10.09 -19.65
CA GLN A 87 11.16 10.42 -20.81
C GLN A 87 10.43 11.76 -20.65
N LEU A 88 9.91 12.05 -19.46
CA LEU A 88 9.31 13.36 -19.15
C LEU A 88 10.35 14.49 -19.25
N CYS A 89 11.59 14.26 -18.83
CA CYS A 89 12.67 15.23 -18.98
C CYS A 89 12.94 15.57 -20.44
N GLU A 90 13.00 14.58 -21.33
CA GLU A 90 13.16 14.82 -22.77
C GLU A 90 11.97 15.58 -23.36
N LEU A 91 10.73 15.15 -23.04
CA LEU A 91 9.52 15.82 -23.52
C LEU A 91 9.38 17.25 -23.00
N SER A 92 9.89 17.55 -21.80
CA SER A 92 9.85 18.90 -21.23
C SER A 92 10.61 19.95 -22.06
N LYS A 93 11.56 19.51 -22.88
CA LYS A 93 12.35 20.37 -23.78
C LYS A 93 11.54 20.78 -25.02
N GLU A 94 10.49 20.04 -25.35
CA GLU A 94 9.65 20.25 -26.52
C GLU A 94 8.31 20.89 -26.11
N ARG A 95 7.94 22.03 -26.72
CA ARG A 95 6.67 22.72 -26.42
C ARG A 95 5.68 22.59 -27.58
N ASN A 96 5.18 21.38 -27.81
CA ASN A 96 4.19 21.11 -28.85
C ASN A 96 3.08 20.15 -28.37
N GLN A 97 1.96 20.08 -29.10
CA GLN A 97 0.81 19.24 -28.72
C GLN A 97 1.16 17.73 -28.72
N SER A 98 2.02 17.30 -29.64
CA SER A 98 2.47 15.90 -29.70
C SER A 98 3.22 15.48 -28.44
N ALA A 99 3.99 16.38 -27.84
CA ALA A 99 4.65 16.16 -26.56
C ALA A 99 3.64 16.03 -25.42
N SER A 100 2.56 16.82 -25.44
CA SER A 100 1.48 16.76 -24.45
C SER A 100 0.77 15.39 -24.47
N ASP A 101 0.46 14.87 -25.65
CA ASP A 101 -0.20 13.57 -25.80
C ASP A 101 0.72 12.42 -25.33
N ALA A 102 2.02 12.52 -25.64
CA ALA A 102 3.04 11.58 -25.18
C ALA A 102 3.20 11.59 -23.65
N VAL A 103 3.16 12.77 -23.02
CA VAL A 103 3.14 12.90 -21.55
C VAL A 103 1.95 12.15 -20.97
N THR A 104 0.74 12.35 -21.51
CA THR A 104 -0.47 11.66 -21.05
C THR A 104 -0.34 10.14 -21.19
N GLU A 105 0.25 9.63 -22.27
CA GLU A 105 0.49 8.18 -22.45
C GLU A 105 1.48 7.62 -21.40
N ILE A 106 2.62 8.29 -21.20
CA ILE A 106 3.65 7.89 -20.24
C ILE A 106 3.09 7.87 -18.83
N VAL A 107 2.41 8.96 -18.43
CA VAL A 107 1.82 9.06 -17.11
C VAL A 107 0.74 8.01 -16.94
N GLY A 108 -0.11 7.75 -17.93
CA GLY A 108 -1.11 6.69 -17.86
C GLY A 108 -0.53 5.30 -17.63
N ARG A 109 0.65 5.03 -18.19
CA ARG A 109 1.35 3.74 -18.04
C ARG A 109 2.03 3.59 -16.67
N TYR A 110 2.68 4.63 -16.18
CA TYR A 110 3.56 4.59 -14.99
C TYR A 110 3.05 5.42 -13.81
N ARG A 111 1.75 5.74 -13.81
CA ARG A 111 1.09 6.61 -12.82
C ARG A 111 1.38 6.21 -11.38
N VAL A 112 1.30 4.91 -11.10
CA VAL A 112 1.49 4.35 -9.76
C VAL A 112 2.93 4.56 -9.31
N GLU A 113 3.88 4.23 -10.17
CA GLU A 113 5.31 4.31 -9.92
C GLU A 113 5.75 5.76 -9.74
N LEU A 114 5.27 6.68 -10.59
CA LEU A 114 5.53 8.12 -10.47
C LEU A 114 4.99 8.69 -9.15
N GLU A 115 3.73 8.42 -8.79
CA GLU A 115 3.15 8.88 -7.52
C GLU A 115 3.90 8.29 -6.31
N ALA A 116 4.37 7.05 -6.41
CA ALA A 116 5.08 6.36 -5.35
C ALA A 116 6.51 6.90 -5.12
N THR A 117 7.19 7.36 -6.18
CA THR A 117 8.64 7.60 -6.17
C THR A 117 9.02 9.08 -6.31
N LYS A 118 8.10 9.98 -6.67
CA LYS A 118 8.40 11.39 -6.98
C LYS A 118 9.25 12.11 -5.92
N TYR A 119 9.02 11.82 -4.64
CA TYR A 119 9.79 12.42 -3.55
C TYR A 119 11.20 11.82 -3.42
N CYS A 120 11.34 10.52 -3.65
CA CYS A 120 12.66 9.88 -3.71
C CYS A 120 13.45 10.42 -4.90
N ILE A 121 12.82 10.57 -6.07
CA ILE A 121 13.47 11.18 -7.24
C ILE A 121 13.89 12.61 -6.92
N ALA A 122 13.04 13.38 -6.24
CA ALA A 122 13.35 14.76 -5.83
C ALA A 122 14.51 14.86 -4.83
N GLU A 123 14.67 13.87 -3.95
CA GLU A 123 15.81 13.78 -3.04
C GLU A 123 17.14 13.61 -3.80
N TYR A 124 17.13 12.90 -4.94
CA TYR A 124 18.31 12.67 -5.77
C TYR A 124 18.56 13.76 -6.82
N ASP A 125 17.51 14.24 -7.49
CA ASP A 125 17.60 15.10 -8.68
C ASP A 125 16.99 16.50 -8.49
N GLY A 126 16.65 16.85 -7.24
CA GLY A 126 16.21 18.19 -6.86
C GLY A 126 14.70 18.43 -6.97
N ILE A 127 14.29 19.64 -6.58
CA ILE A 127 12.88 20.00 -6.50
C ILE A 127 12.24 20.17 -7.88
N GLU A 128 13.04 20.49 -8.90
CA GLU A 128 12.63 20.60 -10.29
C GLU A 128 12.08 19.26 -10.81
N ALA A 129 12.69 18.14 -10.39
CA ALA A 129 12.20 16.80 -10.71
C ALA A 129 10.80 16.57 -10.13
N LEU A 130 10.57 16.99 -8.87
CA LEU A 130 9.25 16.92 -8.24
C LEU A 130 8.22 17.74 -9.02
N VAL A 131 8.58 18.98 -9.37
CA VAL A 131 7.69 19.90 -10.11
C VAL A 131 7.34 19.32 -11.49
N LEU A 132 8.32 18.75 -12.20
CA LEU A 132 8.08 18.12 -13.49
C LEU A 132 7.13 16.93 -13.38
N ILE A 133 7.42 16.00 -12.47
CA ILE A 133 6.58 14.80 -12.27
C ILE A 133 5.16 15.21 -11.83
N GLN A 134 5.05 16.15 -10.89
CA GLN A 134 3.76 16.62 -10.39
C GLN A 134 2.96 17.32 -11.49
N SER A 135 3.60 18.16 -12.32
CA SER A 135 2.93 18.83 -13.43
C SER A 135 2.41 17.83 -14.47
N ALA A 136 3.20 16.79 -14.78
CA ALA A 136 2.79 15.72 -15.70
C ALA A 136 1.61 14.90 -15.14
N LEU A 137 1.64 14.56 -13.84
CA LEU A 137 0.54 13.91 -13.15
C LEU A 137 -0.74 14.77 -13.20
N ASP A 138 -0.65 16.04 -12.81
CA ASP A 138 -1.79 16.96 -12.78
C ASP A 138 -2.42 17.11 -14.18
N HIS A 139 -1.59 17.20 -15.22
CA HIS A 139 -2.04 17.24 -16.62
C HIS A 139 -2.86 16.00 -16.97
N TYR A 140 -2.32 14.81 -16.70
CA TYR A 140 -3.01 13.54 -16.95
C TYR A 140 -4.35 13.45 -16.19
N TYR A 141 -4.37 13.80 -14.90
CA TYR A 141 -5.58 13.69 -14.08
C TYR A 141 -6.68 14.65 -14.56
N LYS A 142 -6.30 15.86 -14.98
CA LYS A 142 -7.21 16.83 -15.57
C LYS A 142 -7.83 16.32 -16.88
N ASP A 143 -7.02 15.79 -17.78
CA ASP A 143 -7.50 15.31 -19.10
C ASP A 143 -8.37 14.06 -18.98
N MET A 144 -8.02 13.16 -18.08
CA MET A 144 -8.77 11.92 -17.85
C MET A 144 -9.98 12.09 -16.93
N ALA A 145 -10.26 13.32 -16.46
CA ALA A 145 -11.29 13.62 -15.46
C ALA A 145 -11.21 12.65 -14.25
N SER A 146 -10.00 12.39 -13.77
CA SER A 146 -9.74 11.41 -12.71
C SER A 146 -9.10 12.05 -11.49
N GLU A 147 -9.38 11.51 -10.30
CA GLU A 147 -8.76 11.98 -9.06
C GLU A 147 -7.33 11.43 -8.92
N HIS A 148 -6.44 12.21 -8.31
CA HIS A 148 -5.15 11.71 -7.84
C HIS A 148 -5.31 10.44 -6.99
N LEU A 149 -4.32 9.56 -7.07
CA LEU A 149 -4.28 8.42 -6.17
C LEU A 149 -4.22 8.94 -4.73
N LYS A 150 -5.20 8.52 -3.90
CA LYS A 150 -5.40 9.02 -2.52
C LYS A 150 -4.34 8.53 -1.53
N PHE A 151 -3.11 8.33 -1.96
CA PHE A 151 -2.06 7.79 -1.12
C PHE A 151 -0.66 8.32 -1.45
N HIS A 152 0.05 8.83 -0.43
CA HIS A 152 1.49 9.08 -0.47
C HIS A 152 2.24 7.87 0.15
N LEU A 153 1.90 6.66 -0.29
CA LEU A 153 2.20 5.43 0.47
C LEU A 153 3.62 4.90 0.41
N TYR A 154 4.47 5.46 -0.44
CA TYR A 154 5.77 4.87 -0.75
C TYR A 154 6.93 5.80 -0.51
N ALA A 155 6.66 7.07 -0.22
CA ALA A 155 7.70 7.97 0.23
C ALA A 155 7.69 7.93 1.76
N PRO A 156 8.85 7.74 2.44
CA PRO A 156 9.00 8.29 3.78
C PRO A 156 8.49 9.72 3.69
N VAL A 157 7.62 10.15 4.63
CA VAL A 157 7.02 11.49 4.61
C VAL A 157 8.15 12.45 4.29
N TYR A 158 8.17 12.95 3.04
CA TYR A 158 9.26 13.79 2.59
C TYR A 158 9.25 14.95 3.58
N PRO A 159 10.32 15.14 4.36
CA PRO A 159 10.34 16.20 5.36
C PRO A 159 9.95 17.44 4.58
N ALA A 160 8.85 18.07 5.00
CA ALA A 160 8.32 19.18 4.23
C ALA A 160 9.50 20.13 4.02
N PRO A 161 9.93 20.40 2.77
CA PRO A 161 11.27 20.93 2.52
C PRO A 161 11.48 22.31 3.14
N TYR A 162 10.37 22.94 3.53
CA TYR A 162 10.31 24.26 4.15
C TYR A 162 10.00 24.21 5.67
N PHE A 163 9.71 23.04 6.24
CA PHE A 163 9.33 22.89 7.64
C PHE A 163 10.03 21.67 8.28
N ASP A 164 10.93 21.95 9.23
CA ASP A 164 11.61 20.96 10.08
C ASP A 164 10.63 20.34 11.11
N ASN A 165 9.65 19.60 10.62
CA ASN A 165 8.74 18.81 11.44
C ASN A 165 9.20 17.34 11.47
N LEU A 166 10.48 17.11 11.80
CA LEU A 166 11.03 15.76 11.98
C LEU A 166 10.44 15.05 13.20
N GLN A 167 9.88 15.81 14.14
CA GLN A 167 9.15 15.32 15.32
C GLN A 167 7.73 15.89 15.32
N GLY A 168 6.76 15.01 15.53
CA GLY A 168 5.35 15.40 15.62
C GLY A 168 5.07 16.38 16.75
N SER A 169 4.00 17.17 16.61
CA SER A 169 3.59 18.13 17.64
C SER A 169 3.10 17.43 18.92
N LYS A 170 2.98 18.17 20.04
CA LYS A 170 2.32 17.65 21.26
C LYS A 170 0.89 17.18 21.00
N ALA A 171 0.19 17.81 20.06
CA ALA A 171 -1.15 17.41 19.66
C ALA A 171 -1.14 16.07 18.92
N GLU A 172 -0.15 15.85 18.06
CA GLU A 172 0.09 14.56 17.43
C GLU A 172 0.38 13.50 18.49
N LEU A 173 1.33 13.74 19.40
CA LEU A 173 1.65 12.83 20.51
C LEU A 173 0.39 12.41 21.31
N SER A 174 -0.43 13.39 21.67
CA SER A 174 -1.65 13.19 22.47
C SER A 174 -2.70 12.37 21.72
N HIS A 175 -2.83 12.62 20.42
CA HIS A 175 -3.68 11.82 19.53
C HIS A 175 -3.17 10.37 19.44
N GLU A 176 -1.86 10.13 19.38
CA GLU A 176 -1.32 8.75 19.37
C GLU A 176 -1.69 7.99 20.63
N MET A 177 -1.54 8.63 21.79
CA MET A 177 -1.90 8.04 23.08
C MET A 177 -3.40 7.69 23.14
N GLN A 178 -4.28 8.56 22.65
CA GLN A 178 -5.72 8.26 22.60
C GLN A 178 -6.05 7.07 21.69
N LEU A 179 -5.38 6.96 20.54
CA LEU A 179 -5.55 5.83 19.64
C LEU A 179 -5.07 4.51 20.26
N LEU A 180 -3.90 4.50 20.92
CA LEU A 180 -3.39 3.35 21.67
C LEU A 180 -4.40 2.85 22.70
N VAL A 181 -5.02 3.77 23.47
CA VAL A 181 -6.03 3.43 24.49
C VAL A 181 -7.29 2.85 23.83
N ASN A 182 -7.80 3.48 22.78
CA ASN A 182 -9.00 3.04 22.07
C ASN A 182 -8.81 1.68 21.38
N VAL A 183 -7.59 1.39 20.93
CA VAL A 183 -7.23 0.16 20.23
C VAL A 183 -6.84 -0.94 21.22
N GLY A 184 -6.20 -0.63 22.35
CA GLY A 184 -5.93 -1.58 23.43
C GLY A 184 -7.21 -2.27 23.93
N ASN A 185 -8.32 -1.54 23.95
CA ASN A 185 -9.65 -2.07 24.27
C ASN A 185 -10.27 -2.96 23.16
N LYS A 186 -9.76 -2.91 21.92
CA LYS A 186 -10.21 -3.73 20.77
C LYS A 186 -9.23 -4.85 20.39
N VAL A 187 -7.95 -4.74 20.76
CA VAL A 187 -6.85 -5.65 20.35
C VAL A 187 -6.73 -6.89 21.23
N SER A 188 -7.46 -6.98 22.34
CA SER A 188 -7.54 -8.25 23.11
C SER A 188 -8.06 -9.44 22.30
N LYS A 189 -8.54 -9.24 21.05
CA LYS A 189 -9.00 -10.31 20.15
C LYS A 189 -8.42 -10.30 18.73
N SER A 190 -7.55 -9.35 18.37
CA SER A 190 -6.85 -9.38 17.09
C SER A 190 -5.40 -9.76 17.33
N HIS A 191 -5.04 -10.99 16.99
CA HIS A 191 -3.64 -11.38 16.83
C HIS A 191 -3.00 -10.43 15.81
N LEU A 192 -2.31 -9.40 16.28
CA LEU A 192 -1.31 -8.68 15.50
C LEU A 192 -0.40 -9.76 14.92
N ARG A 193 -0.49 -10.00 13.60
CA ARG A 193 0.50 -10.82 12.91
C ARG A 193 1.80 -10.03 12.98
N ASN A 194 2.61 -10.33 13.99
CA ASN A 194 4.00 -9.89 14.04
C ASN A 194 4.65 -10.44 12.77
N TYR A 195 4.90 -9.55 11.80
CA TYR A 195 5.63 -9.89 10.60
C TYR A 195 7.09 -10.05 11.02
N ILE A 196 7.50 -11.32 11.19
CA ILE A 196 8.86 -11.68 11.56
C ILE A 196 9.74 -11.42 10.33
N SER A 197 10.80 -10.60 10.46
CA SER A 197 11.70 -10.33 9.34
C SER A 197 12.37 -11.63 8.84
N PRO A 198 12.84 -11.71 7.59
CA PRO A 198 13.56 -12.88 7.07
C PRO A 198 14.74 -13.31 7.96
N GLU A 199 15.42 -12.37 8.62
CA GLU A 199 16.52 -12.57 9.56
C GLU A 199 16.01 -13.18 10.88
N GLN A 200 14.92 -12.63 11.43
CA GLN A 200 14.28 -13.14 12.63
C GLN A 200 13.70 -14.55 12.41
N LYS A 201 13.24 -14.88 11.20
CA LYS A 201 12.77 -16.22 10.83
C LYS A 201 13.92 -17.23 10.81
N ARG A 202 15.05 -16.86 10.17
CA ARG A 202 16.30 -17.64 10.17
C ARG A 202 16.82 -17.87 11.59
N LEU A 203 16.81 -16.84 12.43
CA LEU A 203 17.21 -16.94 13.84
C LEU A 203 16.29 -17.90 14.63
N LYS A 204 14.96 -17.83 14.41
CA LYS A 204 14.01 -18.76 15.03
C LYS A 204 14.22 -20.21 14.61
N GLU A 205 14.50 -20.45 13.34
CA GLU A 205 14.81 -21.79 12.82
C GLU A 205 16.12 -22.31 13.42
N TYR A 206 17.16 -21.48 13.48
CA TYR A 206 18.42 -21.83 14.13
C TYR A 206 18.24 -22.19 15.62
N LEU A 207 17.49 -21.37 16.36
CA LEU A 207 17.22 -21.62 17.79
C LEU A 207 16.39 -22.88 18.02
N LYS A 208 15.41 -23.18 17.14
CA LYS A 208 14.64 -24.44 17.18
C LYS A 208 15.53 -25.67 16.98
N LEU A 209 16.45 -25.62 16.02
CA LEU A 209 17.40 -26.70 15.74
C LEU A 209 18.37 -26.91 16.92
N LYS A 210 18.74 -25.84 17.63
CA LYS A 210 19.64 -25.90 18.79
C LYS A 210 18.97 -26.43 20.06
N GLN A 211 17.65 -26.28 20.19
CA GLN A 211 16.85 -26.81 21.30
C GLN A 211 16.47 -28.30 21.15
N GLN A 212 16.69 -28.87 19.97
CA GLN A 212 16.45 -30.29 19.66
C GLN A 212 17.74 -31.13 19.73
N ARG A 213 18.84 -30.53 20.17
CA ARG A 213 20.13 -31.16 20.49
C ARG A 213 20.35 -31.11 21.99
#